data_AF-A0A660MGA1-F1
#
_entry.id   AF-A0A660MGA1-F1
#
_cell.length_a   1.000
_cell.length_b   1.000
_cell.length_c   1.000
_cell.angle_alpha   90.00
_cell.angle_beta   90.00
_cell.angle_gamma   90.00
#
_symmetry.space_group_name_H-M   'P 1'
#
loop_
_entity.id
_entity.type
_entity.pdbx_description
1 polymer ?
#
loop_
_entity_poly.entity_id
_entity_poly.type
_entity_poly.pdbx_seq_one_letter_code
_entity_poly.pdbx_strand_id
1 'polypeptide(L)'
;MKKARPHYLAAGALLLATAAIVIAYGQMKARTTAETPAPPPPTMEDVAALSRVMHGAASQQPADTPLDAYGNPYIIGNLGGYPVNLPSSVVSLLEYDDSPGWDREKLRHYQPPTRNYQSIIDSFGFSLRYRDHTLLDSRKNQAEYEQESDLLPNPWIDVGITSGTRYHKDEHVWDRLIASDLENSYPSGPPVYQRDGNEIAFGLERYIIPGINPANNLPWRENHSADDVFVHRDAAGHVNAYIRCSNNAVPHPPCSHYFSVSGDMKVDASLLYDRQLLPDWQKIQQAADSAIHGFVVTTASR
;
A
#
# COMPACT_ATOMS: atom_id res chain seq x y z
N MET A 1 22.64 38.13 11.87
CA MET A 1 21.75 37.31 12.71
C MET A 1 20.86 36.48 11.79
N LYS A 2 21.20 35.20 11.60
CA LYS A 2 20.46 34.27 10.74
C LYS A 2 19.36 33.61 11.56
N LYS A 3 18.09 33.81 11.18
CA LYS A 3 16.94 33.12 11.77
C LYS A 3 16.92 31.69 11.22
N ALA A 4 17.07 30.70 12.10
CA ALA A 4 16.85 29.30 11.80
C ALA A 4 15.37 29.08 11.43
N ARG A 5 15.11 28.41 10.30
CA ARG A 5 13.79 27.86 9.98
C ARG A 5 13.67 26.48 10.64
N PRO A 6 12.55 26.15 11.29
CA PRO A 6 12.36 24.85 11.90
C PRO A 6 12.26 23.76 10.82
N HIS A 7 12.92 22.63 11.07
CA HIS A 7 12.82 21.43 10.26
C HIS A 7 11.41 20.86 10.37
N TYR A 8 10.62 21.00 9.31
CA TYR A 8 9.40 20.23 9.13
C TYR A 8 9.84 18.81 8.75
N LEU A 9 9.77 17.89 9.71
CA LEU A 9 9.80 16.45 9.45
C LEU A 9 8.73 16.15 8.41
N ALA A 10 9.16 15.60 7.27
CA ALA A 10 8.34 15.33 6.11
C ALA A 10 7.08 14.55 6.48
N ALA A 11 5.92 15.16 6.18
CA ALA A 11 4.59 14.60 6.37
C ALA A 11 4.28 13.38 5.46
N GLY A 12 5.25 12.93 4.65
CA GLY A 12 5.09 11.81 3.72
C GLY A 12 5.01 10.43 4.38
N ALA A 13 5.62 10.23 5.56
CA ALA A 13 5.61 8.93 6.24
C ALA A 13 4.27 8.60 6.94
N LEU A 14 3.34 9.56 7.03
CA LEU A 14 2.04 9.38 7.69
C LEU A 14 0.93 8.91 6.73
N LEU A 15 1.14 8.99 5.40
CA LEU A 15 0.12 8.68 4.40
C LEU A 15 -0.05 7.18 4.12
N LEU A 16 1.02 6.37 4.22
CA LEU A 16 0.90 4.91 4.05
C LEU A 16 0.10 4.23 5.18
N ALA A 17 0.06 4.83 6.37
CA ALA A 17 -0.82 4.40 7.45
C ALA A 17 -2.29 4.81 7.19
N THR A 18 -2.56 5.86 6.39
CA THR A 18 -3.95 6.30 6.16
C THR A 18 -4.75 5.39 5.24
N ALA A 19 -4.12 4.67 4.30
CA ALA A 19 -4.84 3.74 3.42
C ALA A 19 -5.39 2.52 4.20
N ALA A 20 -4.67 2.02 5.20
CA ALA A 20 -5.15 0.97 6.09
C ALA A 20 -6.16 1.50 7.14
N ILE A 21 -6.04 2.77 7.55
CA ILE A 21 -6.97 3.40 8.51
C ILE A 21 -8.35 3.65 7.90
N VAL A 22 -8.46 3.98 6.60
CA VAL A 22 -9.78 4.25 5.99
C VAL A 22 -10.65 2.98 5.88
N ILE A 23 -10.04 1.80 5.64
CA ILE A 23 -10.79 0.54 5.53
C ILE A 23 -11.22 0.01 6.90
N ALA A 24 -10.38 0.15 7.94
CA ALA A 24 -10.72 -0.29 9.29
C ALA A 24 -11.72 0.63 10.01
N TYR A 25 -11.69 1.96 9.77
CA TYR A 25 -12.66 2.90 10.35
C TYR A 25 -14.00 2.92 9.61
N GLY A 26 -14.04 2.54 8.33
CA GLY A 26 -15.26 2.49 7.53
C GLY A 26 -16.27 1.42 8.00
N GLN A 27 -15.81 0.34 8.64
CA GLN A 27 -16.67 -0.79 9.04
C GLN A 27 -17.19 -0.73 10.49
N MET A 28 -16.74 0.21 11.33
CA MET A 28 -17.26 0.35 12.71
C MET A 28 -18.42 1.34 12.86
N LYS A 29 -18.82 2.07 11.81
CA LYS A 29 -19.85 3.12 11.94
C LYS A 29 -21.29 2.64 11.80
N ALA A 30 -21.54 1.35 12.06
CA ALA A 30 -22.89 0.79 12.12
C ALA A 30 -23.04 -0.20 13.28
N ARG A 31 -22.57 0.16 14.48
CA ARG A 31 -23.16 -0.32 15.75
C ARG A 31 -22.71 0.57 16.90
N THR A 32 -23.58 0.67 17.91
CA THR A 32 -23.41 1.29 19.22
C THR A 32 -23.47 2.82 19.32
N THR A 33 -24.68 3.33 19.60
CA THR A 33 -24.89 4.44 20.54
C THR A 33 -24.51 3.98 21.95
N ALA A 34 -23.21 4.03 22.25
CA ALA A 34 -22.67 4.10 23.60
C ALA A 34 -21.38 4.92 23.48
N GLU A 35 -21.35 6.12 24.07
CA GLU A 35 -20.15 6.95 24.13
C GLU A 35 -19.08 6.22 24.93
N THR A 36 -18.28 5.41 24.23
CA THR A 36 -17.03 4.90 24.76
C THR A 36 -16.09 6.10 24.81
N PRO A 37 -15.52 6.45 25.98
CA PRO A 37 -14.57 7.56 26.06
C PRO A 37 -13.47 7.35 25.03
N ALA A 38 -13.11 8.42 24.31
CA ALA A 38 -12.00 8.36 23.38
C ALA A 38 -10.77 7.82 24.11
N PRO A 39 -10.05 6.82 23.54
CA PRO A 39 -8.86 6.29 24.19
C PRO A 39 -7.85 7.41 24.43
N PRO A 40 -7.08 7.36 25.52
CA PRO A 40 -6.11 8.41 25.83
C PRO A 40 -5.08 8.52 24.69
N PRO A 41 -4.57 9.74 24.41
CA PRO A 41 -3.58 9.95 23.36
C PRO A 41 -2.32 9.08 23.57
N PRO A 42 -1.56 8.78 22.49
CA PRO A 42 -0.32 8.01 22.60
C PRO A 42 0.68 8.75 23.49
N THR A 43 1.32 8.02 24.41
CA THR A 43 2.42 8.57 25.22
C THR A 43 3.70 8.60 24.40
N MET A 44 4.73 9.31 24.88
CA MET A 44 6.07 9.23 24.26
C MET A 44 6.63 7.80 24.27
N GLU A 45 6.31 7.01 25.29
CA GLU A 45 6.71 5.61 25.38
C GLU A 45 6.02 4.77 24.31
N ASP A 46 4.73 5.03 24.03
CA ASP A 46 4.00 4.37 22.94
C ASP A 46 4.62 4.72 21.57
N VAL A 47 4.99 5.99 21.35
CA VAL A 47 5.66 6.42 20.12
C VAL A 47 7.03 5.76 19.99
N ALA A 48 7.80 5.66 21.08
CA ALA A 48 9.11 5.01 21.07
C ALA A 48 9.00 3.49 20.87
N ALA A 49 8.00 2.84 21.47
CA ALA A 49 7.73 1.41 21.26
C ALA A 49 7.34 1.14 19.82
N LEU A 50 6.43 1.93 19.26
CA LEU A 50 6.05 1.86 17.85
C LEU A 50 7.26 2.10 16.93
N SER A 51 8.10 3.09 17.22
CA SER A 51 9.31 3.35 16.43
C SER A 51 10.26 2.15 16.44
N ARG A 52 10.50 1.52 17.61
CA ARG A 52 11.34 0.32 17.71
C ARG A 52 10.77 -0.87 16.96
N VAL A 53 9.45 -1.02 16.90
CA VAL A 53 8.84 -2.15 16.18
C VAL A 53 8.81 -1.90 14.68
N MET A 54 8.41 -0.69 14.25
CA MET A 54 8.24 -0.36 12.83
C MET A 54 9.55 -0.01 12.11
N HIS A 55 10.59 0.45 12.84
CA HIS A 55 11.91 0.81 12.28
C HIS A 55 13.04 -0.10 12.77
N GLY A 56 12.79 -0.94 13.78
CA GLY A 56 13.83 -1.75 14.43
C GLY A 56 14.04 -3.12 13.81
N ALA A 57 13.40 -3.46 12.69
CA ALA A 57 13.69 -4.72 11.98
C ALA A 57 15.21 -4.87 11.71
N ALA A 58 15.90 -3.79 11.34
CA ALA A 58 17.36 -3.79 11.13
C ALA A 58 18.17 -4.13 12.41
N SER A 59 17.66 -3.77 13.59
CA SER A 59 18.32 -4.08 14.88
C SER A 59 18.11 -5.52 15.36
N GLN A 60 17.21 -6.27 14.71
CA GLN A 60 16.87 -7.66 15.03
C GLN A 60 17.65 -8.66 14.17
N GLN A 61 18.53 -8.16 13.28
CA GLN A 61 19.28 -8.98 12.34
C GLN A 61 20.50 -9.63 13.01
N PRO A 62 20.85 -10.88 12.67
CA PRO A 62 22.03 -11.53 13.22
C PRO A 62 23.32 -10.84 12.76
N ALA A 63 24.42 -11.01 13.50
CA ALA A 63 25.67 -10.28 13.24
C ALA A 63 26.32 -10.61 11.89
N ASP A 64 26.02 -11.78 11.33
CA ASP A 64 26.50 -12.28 10.03
C ASP A 64 25.55 -11.97 8.86
N THR A 65 24.54 -11.12 9.09
CA THR A 65 23.60 -10.70 8.04
C THR A 65 24.35 -10.02 6.89
N PRO A 66 24.03 -10.35 5.62
CA PRO A 66 24.59 -9.65 4.48
C PRO A 66 24.38 -8.13 4.58
N LEU A 67 25.37 -7.36 4.12
CA LEU A 67 25.32 -5.91 4.19
C LEU A 67 24.88 -5.31 2.84
N ASP A 68 24.12 -4.23 2.91
CA ASP A 68 23.76 -3.39 1.77
C ASP A 68 24.97 -2.61 1.21
N ALA A 69 24.76 -1.87 0.12
CA ALA A 69 25.78 -1.06 -0.53
C ALA A 69 26.39 0.04 0.37
N TYR A 70 25.75 0.32 1.52
CA TYR A 70 26.18 1.31 2.51
C TYR A 70 26.76 0.67 3.77
N GLY A 71 26.94 -0.65 3.79
CA GLY A 71 27.50 -1.40 4.92
C GLY A 71 26.52 -1.63 6.08
N ASN A 72 25.21 -1.42 5.89
CA ASN A 72 24.20 -1.73 6.92
C ASN A 72 23.63 -3.13 6.67
N PRO A 73 23.26 -3.86 7.72
CA PRO A 73 22.62 -5.16 7.54
C PRO A 73 21.31 -5.01 6.76
N TYR A 74 21.12 -5.87 5.76
CA TYR A 74 19.82 -6.06 5.15
C TYR A 74 18.79 -6.49 6.20
N ILE A 75 17.53 -6.12 5.99
CA ILE A 75 16.43 -6.74 6.71
C ILE A 75 16.11 -8.05 5.98
N ILE A 76 16.29 -9.19 6.63
CA ILE A 76 16.09 -10.51 6.03
C ILE A 76 14.77 -11.15 6.46
N GLY A 77 14.23 -12.05 5.64
CA GLY A 77 13.04 -12.82 5.98
C GLY A 77 12.53 -13.68 4.84
N ASN A 78 11.34 -14.24 5.05
CA ASN A 78 10.56 -14.97 4.05
C ASN A 78 9.41 -14.08 3.55
N LEU A 79 9.45 -13.72 2.27
CA LEU A 79 8.38 -12.99 1.60
C LEU A 79 7.62 -13.93 0.67
N GLY A 80 6.37 -14.27 1.01
CA GLY A 80 5.51 -15.09 0.17
C GLY A 80 6.07 -16.46 -0.23
N GLY A 81 6.98 -17.04 0.57
CA GLY A 81 7.67 -18.30 0.28
C GLY A 81 9.14 -18.16 -0.12
N TYR A 82 9.64 -16.95 -0.35
CA TYR A 82 10.97 -16.69 -0.88
C TYR A 82 11.88 -15.96 0.14
N PRO A 83 13.16 -16.35 0.27
CA PRO A 83 14.10 -15.60 1.09
C PRO A 83 14.42 -14.26 0.43
N VAL A 84 14.40 -13.16 1.20
CA VAL A 84 14.64 -11.80 0.69
C VAL A 84 15.69 -11.05 1.49
N ASN A 85 16.37 -10.11 0.81
CA ASN A 85 17.24 -9.09 1.39
C ASN A 85 16.66 -7.71 1.10
N LEU A 86 16.15 -7.03 2.13
CA LEU A 86 15.49 -5.73 1.99
C LEU A 86 16.40 -4.60 2.49
N PRO A 87 16.83 -3.66 1.62
CA PRO A 87 17.66 -2.54 2.06
C PRO A 87 16.87 -1.63 3.00
N SER A 88 17.40 -1.39 4.20
CA SER A 88 16.75 -0.54 5.21
C SER A 88 16.57 0.92 4.79
N SER A 89 17.32 1.39 3.79
CA SER A 89 17.18 2.73 3.21
C SER A 89 16.06 2.85 2.18
N VAL A 90 15.52 1.72 1.71
CA VAL A 90 14.51 1.61 0.64
C VAL A 90 13.14 1.22 1.20
N VAL A 91 13.10 0.25 2.11
CA VAL A 91 11.83 -0.23 2.68
C VAL A 91 11.47 0.49 3.98
N SER A 92 10.18 0.62 4.23
CA SER A 92 9.64 1.26 5.44
C SER A 92 8.46 0.46 6.00
N LEU A 93 8.13 0.71 7.26
CA LEU A 93 6.97 0.13 7.94
C LEU A 93 6.91 -1.40 7.87
N LEU A 94 8.07 -2.06 8.01
CA LEU A 94 8.15 -3.51 7.90
C LEU A 94 7.59 -4.19 9.15
N GLU A 95 6.74 -5.19 8.93
CA GLU A 95 6.18 -6.06 9.95
C GLU A 95 6.45 -7.52 9.58
N TYR A 96 6.81 -8.32 10.59
CA TYR A 96 6.81 -9.78 10.49
C TYR A 96 5.46 -10.32 10.98
N ASP A 97 5.16 -11.60 10.72
CA ASP A 97 3.89 -12.22 11.10
C ASP A 97 3.62 -12.24 12.61
N ASP A 98 4.69 -12.24 13.41
CA ASP A 98 4.67 -12.17 14.86
C ASP A 98 4.63 -10.72 15.39
N SER A 99 4.64 -9.71 14.51
CA SER A 99 4.53 -8.31 14.92
C SER A 99 3.14 -8.05 15.53
N PRO A 100 3.07 -7.31 16.65
CA PRO A 100 1.80 -7.02 17.33
C PRO A 100 0.92 -5.99 16.59
N GLY A 101 1.36 -5.46 15.45
CA GLY A 101 0.69 -4.37 14.75
C GLY A 101 0.59 -3.11 15.59
N TRP A 102 -0.57 -2.45 15.52
CA TRP A 102 -0.86 -1.20 16.21
C TRP A 102 -1.44 -1.38 17.62
N ASP A 103 -1.44 -2.61 18.14
CA ASP A 103 -1.90 -2.92 19.48
C ASP A 103 -0.90 -2.36 20.51
N ARG A 104 -1.23 -1.19 21.07
CA ARG A 104 -0.37 -0.45 22.02
C ARG A 104 0.05 -1.29 23.22
N GLU A 105 -0.84 -2.14 23.73
CA GLU A 105 -0.55 -2.95 24.91
C GLU A 105 0.46 -4.04 24.55
N LYS A 106 0.23 -4.75 23.46
CA LYS A 106 1.17 -5.77 22.98
C LYS A 106 2.52 -5.17 22.60
N LEU A 107 2.54 -4.00 21.96
CA LEU A 107 3.76 -3.28 21.58
C LEU A 107 4.69 -2.99 22.77
N ARG A 108 4.13 -2.64 23.94
CA ARG A 108 4.93 -2.35 25.14
C ARG A 108 5.67 -3.57 25.68
N HIS A 109 5.15 -4.76 25.43
CA HIS A 109 5.69 -6.02 25.94
C HIS A 109 6.36 -6.88 24.87
N TYR A 110 6.32 -6.43 23.61
CA TYR A 110 6.87 -7.17 22.49
C TYR A 110 8.40 -7.17 22.52
N GLN A 111 8.97 -8.37 22.53
CA GLN A 111 10.40 -8.61 22.41
C GLN A 111 10.64 -9.35 21.10
N PRO A 112 11.03 -8.65 20.02
CA PRO A 112 11.20 -9.29 18.73
C PRO A 112 12.33 -10.33 18.79
N PRO A 113 12.15 -11.51 18.18
CA PRO A 113 13.22 -12.50 18.10
C PRO A 113 14.32 -12.04 17.13
N THR A 114 15.48 -12.69 17.21
CA THR A 114 16.50 -12.56 16.16
C THR A 114 15.97 -13.13 14.85
N ARG A 115 16.06 -12.34 13.78
CA ARG A 115 15.49 -12.70 12.47
C ARG A 115 16.39 -13.66 11.69
N ASN A 116 15.76 -14.37 10.77
CA ASN A 116 16.38 -15.29 9.82
C ASN A 116 15.50 -15.38 8.56
N TYR A 117 15.94 -16.10 7.53
CA TYR A 117 15.18 -16.29 6.29
C TYR A 117 13.90 -17.13 6.43
N GLN A 118 13.60 -17.67 7.61
CA GLN A 118 12.34 -18.33 7.94
C GLN A 118 11.36 -17.38 8.63
N SER A 119 11.79 -16.19 9.05
CA SER A 119 10.94 -15.18 9.67
C SER A 119 9.99 -14.61 8.61
N ILE A 120 8.69 -14.88 8.75
CA ILE A 120 7.71 -14.50 7.74
C ILE A 120 7.48 -13.00 7.79
N ILE A 121 7.69 -12.34 6.65
CA ILE A 121 7.37 -10.92 6.47
C ILE A 121 5.87 -10.84 6.12
N ASP A 122 5.16 -10.02 6.89
CA ASP A 122 3.70 -9.84 6.79
C ASP A 122 3.36 -8.60 5.97
N SER A 123 4.10 -7.50 6.13
CA SER A 123 3.95 -6.31 5.29
C SER A 123 5.16 -5.39 5.29
N PHE A 124 5.29 -4.57 4.26
CA PHE A 124 6.18 -3.39 4.23
C PHE A 124 5.75 -2.46 3.09
N GLY A 125 6.31 -1.25 3.06
CA GLY A 125 6.12 -0.32 1.95
C GLY A 125 7.45 0.17 1.36
N PHE A 126 7.43 0.56 0.09
CA PHE A 126 8.52 1.26 -0.59
C PHE A 126 7.94 2.14 -1.72
N SER A 127 8.75 3.03 -2.29
CA SER A 127 8.33 3.85 -3.43
C SER A 127 9.26 3.59 -4.63
N LEU A 128 8.70 3.65 -5.84
CA LEU A 128 9.45 3.46 -7.08
C LEU A 128 9.02 4.45 -8.15
N ARG A 129 9.96 4.87 -8.99
CA ARG A 129 9.68 5.61 -10.21
C ARG A 129 9.54 4.62 -11.37
N TYR A 130 8.32 4.44 -11.87
CA TYR A 130 8.02 3.31 -12.78
C TYR A 130 8.68 3.43 -14.15
N ARG A 131 9.06 4.64 -14.58
CA ARG A 131 9.61 4.90 -15.93
C ARG A 131 11.01 4.35 -16.12
N ASP A 132 11.82 4.37 -15.07
CA ASP A 132 13.22 3.95 -15.08
C ASP A 132 13.52 2.88 -14.01
N HIS A 133 12.49 2.42 -13.31
CA HIS A 133 12.54 1.37 -12.28
C HIS A 133 13.42 1.77 -11.08
N THR A 134 13.61 3.07 -10.87
CA THR A 134 14.42 3.57 -9.75
C THR A 134 13.63 3.42 -8.44
N LEU A 135 14.18 2.70 -7.47
CA LEU A 135 13.66 2.66 -6.11
C LEU A 135 14.03 3.95 -5.37
N LEU A 136 13.12 4.44 -4.52
CA LEU A 136 13.43 5.48 -3.56
C LEU A 136 14.38 4.90 -2.52
N ASP A 137 15.57 5.49 -2.44
CA ASP A 137 16.59 5.18 -1.45
C ASP A 137 16.95 6.47 -0.72
N SER A 138 16.59 6.51 0.55
CA SER A 138 16.79 7.65 1.44
C SER A 138 18.25 8.14 1.52
N ARG A 139 19.23 7.30 1.15
CA ARG A 139 20.65 7.66 1.12
C ARG A 139 21.17 8.05 -0.27
N LYS A 140 20.40 7.80 -1.33
CA LYS A 140 20.84 8.01 -2.73
C LYS A 140 20.11 9.15 -3.43
N ASN A 141 18.78 9.12 -3.42
CA ASN A 141 17.94 9.94 -4.31
C ASN A 141 16.78 10.63 -3.57
N GLN A 142 16.86 10.74 -2.24
CA GLN A 142 15.86 11.46 -1.42
C GLN A 142 15.59 12.90 -1.91
N ALA A 143 16.65 13.65 -2.24
CA ALA A 143 16.51 15.03 -2.69
C ALA A 143 15.88 15.15 -4.09
N GLU A 144 16.03 14.14 -4.94
CA GLU A 144 15.37 14.06 -6.25
C GLU A 144 13.88 13.75 -6.07
N TYR A 145 13.56 12.77 -5.21
CA TYR A 145 12.19 12.47 -4.82
C TYR A 145 11.45 13.69 -4.28
N GLU A 146 12.05 14.44 -3.35
CA GLU A 146 11.45 15.66 -2.77
C GLU A 146 11.18 16.77 -3.80
N GLN A 147 11.94 16.79 -4.91
CA GLN A 147 11.72 17.75 -6.00
C GLN A 147 10.64 17.27 -6.97
N GLU A 148 10.50 15.96 -7.14
CA GLU A 148 9.62 15.35 -8.13
C GLU A 148 8.24 14.96 -7.59
N SER A 149 8.11 14.71 -6.28
CA SER A 149 6.86 14.22 -5.67
C SER A 149 5.68 15.18 -5.82
N ASP A 150 5.98 16.47 -5.99
CA ASP A 150 4.99 17.54 -6.19
C ASP A 150 4.70 17.83 -7.69
N LEU A 151 5.38 17.13 -8.61
CA LEU A 151 5.10 17.25 -10.05
C LEU A 151 3.76 16.63 -10.38
N LEU A 152 3.10 17.14 -11.42
CA LEU A 152 1.83 16.60 -11.90
C LEU A 152 1.98 16.00 -13.31
N PRO A 153 1.76 14.68 -13.50
CA PRO A 153 1.57 13.67 -12.44
C PRO A 153 2.84 13.40 -11.62
N ASN A 154 2.66 12.98 -10.37
CA ASN A 154 3.74 12.52 -9.50
C ASN A 154 4.30 11.22 -10.09
N PRO A 155 5.58 11.19 -10.50
CA PRO A 155 6.15 10.01 -11.16
C PRO A 155 6.46 8.86 -10.19
N TRP A 156 6.40 9.10 -8.88
CA TRP A 156 6.68 8.13 -7.84
C TRP A 156 5.41 7.39 -7.43
N ILE A 157 5.50 6.06 -7.46
CA ILE A 157 4.44 5.14 -7.09
C ILE A 157 4.74 4.60 -5.71
N ASP A 158 3.79 4.74 -4.80
CA ASP A 158 3.89 4.10 -3.50
C ASP A 158 3.40 2.66 -3.61
N VAL A 159 4.20 1.73 -3.10
CA VAL A 159 3.95 0.29 -3.15
C VAL A 159 3.85 -0.25 -1.72
N GLY A 160 2.67 -0.76 -1.38
CA GLY A 160 2.42 -1.54 -0.18
C GLY A 160 2.43 -3.03 -0.50
N ILE A 161 3.03 -3.80 0.39
CA ILE A 161 3.18 -5.26 0.29
C ILE A 161 2.44 -5.92 1.44
N THR A 162 1.70 -6.97 1.14
CA THR A 162 1.06 -7.84 2.13
C THR A 162 1.34 -9.31 1.81
N SER A 163 1.67 -10.08 2.83
CA SER A 163 2.14 -11.46 2.78
C SER A 163 1.70 -12.19 4.05
N GLY A 164 2.11 -13.45 4.24
CA GLY A 164 1.97 -14.14 5.53
C GLY A 164 0.52 -14.28 5.98
N THR A 165 0.18 -13.62 7.10
CA THR A 165 -1.18 -13.66 7.65
C THR A 165 -2.14 -12.70 6.96
N ARG A 166 -1.61 -11.65 6.31
CA ARG A 166 -2.37 -10.66 5.51
C ARG A 166 -2.57 -11.05 4.05
N TYR A 167 -1.87 -12.08 3.56
CA TYR A 167 -2.08 -12.59 2.21
C TYR A 167 -3.47 -13.20 2.04
N HIS A 168 -4.17 -12.85 0.97
CA HIS A 168 -5.46 -13.46 0.67
C HIS A 168 -5.25 -14.90 0.20
N LYS A 169 -5.64 -15.85 1.06
CA LYS A 169 -5.53 -17.30 0.76
C LYS A 169 -6.57 -17.79 -0.25
N ASP A 170 -7.61 -17.00 -0.47
CA ASP A 170 -8.69 -17.33 -1.40
C ASP A 170 -8.24 -17.03 -2.82
N GLU A 171 -8.37 -18.02 -3.70
CA GLU A 171 -8.21 -17.82 -5.14
C GLU A 171 -9.19 -16.73 -5.61
N HIS A 172 -8.73 -15.87 -6.52
CA HIS A 172 -9.56 -14.85 -7.17
C HIS A 172 -10.13 -13.79 -6.21
N VAL A 173 -9.37 -13.37 -5.19
CA VAL A 173 -9.78 -12.29 -4.27
C VAL A 173 -10.26 -11.04 -5.01
N TRP A 174 -9.60 -10.66 -6.11
CA TRP A 174 -9.95 -9.47 -6.87
C TRP A 174 -11.28 -9.59 -7.64
N ASP A 175 -11.66 -10.81 -8.06
CA ASP A 175 -12.99 -11.07 -8.64
C ASP A 175 -14.09 -10.83 -7.60
N ARG A 176 -13.85 -11.18 -6.34
CA ARG A 176 -14.82 -10.92 -5.26
C ARG A 176 -14.94 -9.44 -4.92
N LEU A 177 -13.86 -8.67 -5.02
CA LEU A 177 -13.93 -7.22 -4.80
C LEU A 177 -14.84 -6.55 -5.84
N ILE A 178 -14.66 -6.85 -7.13
CA ILE A 178 -15.54 -6.30 -8.16
C ILE A 178 -16.97 -6.83 -8.00
N ALA A 179 -17.18 -8.10 -7.68
CA ALA A 179 -18.52 -8.63 -7.43
C ALA A 179 -19.23 -7.88 -6.29
N SER A 180 -18.51 -7.60 -5.19
CA SER A 180 -19.03 -6.79 -4.09
C SER A 180 -19.44 -5.39 -4.53
N ASP A 181 -18.66 -4.73 -5.39
CA ASP A 181 -19.00 -3.40 -5.90
C ASP A 181 -20.26 -3.39 -6.79
N LEU A 182 -20.52 -4.49 -7.48
CA LEU A 182 -21.69 -4.66 -8.36
C LEU A 182 -22.96 -5.11 -7.63
N GLU A 183 -22.82 -5.71 -6.44
CA GLU A 183 -23.95 -6.31 -5.72
C GLU A 183 -24.34 -5.52 -4.45
N ASN A 184 -23.37 -4.92 -3.76
CA ASN A 184 -23.59 -4.33 -2.45
C ASN A 184 -23.91 -2.84 -2.53
N SER A 185 -25.19 -2.50 -2.32
CA SER A 185 -25.63 -1.12 -2.07
C SER A 185 -26.15 -0.93 -0.65
N TYR A 186 -26.04 0.29 -0.13
CA TYR A 186 -26.66 0.68 1.13
C TYR A 186 -28.01 1.37 0.87
N PRO A 187 -29.04 1.15 1.71
CA PRO A 187 -30.38 1.74 1.51
C PRO A 187 -30.41 3.27 1.36
N SER A 188 -29.44 3.97 1.96
CA SER A 188 -29.27 5.42 1.89
C SER A 188 -27.97 5.85 1.18
N GLY A 189 -27.31 4.92 0.52
CA GLY A 189 -26.03 5.15 -0.16
C GLY A 189 -26.17 5.33 -1.67
N PRO A 190 -25.04 5.49 -2.38
CA PRO A 190 -25.04 5.39 -3.83
C PRO A 190 -25.57 4.02 -4.30
N PRO A 191 -26.13 3.95 -5.52
CA PRO A 191 -26.41 2.67 -6.17
C PRO A 191 -25.11 1.88 -6.40
N VAL A 192 -25.26 0.60 -6.74
CA VAL A 192 -24.13 -0.26 -7.13
C VAL A 192 -23.42 0.27 -8.37
N TYR A 193 -22.16 -0.14 -8.54
CA TYR A 193 -21.40 0.15 -9.75
C TYR A 193 -22.06 -0.50 -10.98
N GLN A 194 -21.96 0.16 -12.11
CA GLN A 194 -22.41 -0.35 -13.40
C GLN A 194 -21.30 -0.19 -14.44
N ARG A 195 -21.21 -1.16 -15.36
CA ARG A 195 -20.25 -1.11 -16.45
C ARG A 195 -20.55 0.10 -17.34
N ASP A 196 -19.53 0.92 -17.56
CA ASP A 196 -19.65 2.15 -18.32
C ASP A 196 -19.40 1.89 -19.81
N GLY A 197 -20.46 1.44 -20.48
CA GLY A 197 -20.41 1.07 -21.89
C GLY A 197 -19.61 -0.21 -22.17
N ASN A 198 -19.27 -0.40 -23.44
CA ASN A 198 -18.51 -1.55 -23.94
C ASN A 198 -17.05 -1.19 -24.29
N GLU A 199 -16.67 0.08 -24.13
CA GLU A 199 -15.33 0.54 -24.48
C GLU A 199 -14.35 0.19 -23.36
N ILE A 200 -13.23 -0.42 -23.75
CA ILE A 200 -12.15 -0.80 -22.83
C ILE A 200 -11.17 0.38 -22.79
N ALA A 201 -11.20 1.18 -21.71
CA ALA A 201 -10.32 2.32 -21.54
C ALA A 201 -8.92 1.87 -21.12
N PHE A 202 -7.90 2.12 -21.92
CA PHE A 202 -6.50 1.71 -21.63
C PHE A 202 -6.32 0.20 -21.39
N GLY A 203 -7.16 -0.64 -22.00
CA GLY A 203 -7.17 -2.08 -21.73
C GLY A 203 -7.96 -2.48 -20.47
N LEU A 204 -8.66 -1.55 -19.81
CA LEU A 204 -9.46 -1.79 -18.61
C LEU A 204 -10.96 -1.67 -18.85
N GLU A 205 -11.74 -2.57 -18.25
CA GLU A 205 -13.18 -2.41 -18.08
C GLU A 205 -13.44 -1.28 -17.07
N ARG A 206 -14.27 -0.30 -17.43
CA ARG A 206 -14.64 0.81 -16.54
C ARG A 206 -16.01 0.58 -15.91
N TYR A 207 -16.12 0.85 -14.62
CA TYR A 207 -17.33 0.79 -13.84
C TYR A 207 -17.53 2.11 -13.09
N ILE A 208 -18.74 2.65 -13.16
CA ILE A 208 -19.11 3.93 -12.54
C ILE A 208 -20.35 3.78 -11.67
N ILE A 209 -20.56 4.74 -10.77
CA ILE A 209 -21.82 4.86 -10.04
C ILE A 209 -22.80 5.71 -10.87
N PRO A 210 -23.92 5.15 -11.35
CA PRO A 210 -24.86 5.86 -12.21
C PRO A 210 -25.81 6.77 -11.42
N GLY A 211 -26.56 7.58 -12.16
CA GLY A 211 -27.73 8.28 -11.65
C GLY A 211 -27.42 9.56 -10.85
N ILE A 212 -28.48 10.14 -10.30
CA ILE A 212 -28.47 11.42 -9.60
C ILE A 212 -28.67 11.17 -8.10
N ASN A 213 -27.87 11.86 -7.29
CA ASN A 213 -28.02 11.89 -5.84
C ASN A 213 -29.23 12.76 -5.48
N PRO A 214 -30.29 12.20 -4.89
CA PRO A 214 -31.51 12.95 -4.59
C PRO A 214 -31.31 14.03 -3.51
N ALA A 215 -30.24 13.96 -2.72
CA ALA A 215 -29.98 14.93 -1.65
C ALA A 215 -29.48 16.29 -2.17
N ASN A 216 -28.78 16.31 -3.30
CA ASN A 216 -28.18 17.53 -3.86
C ASN A 216 -28.49 17.73 -5.36
N ASN A 217 -29.18 16.78 -5.98
CA ASN A 217 -29.53 16.77 -7.41
C ASN A 217 -28.32 16.84 -8.36
N LEU A 218 -27.17 16.33 -7.91
CA LEU A 218 -25.95 16.17 -8.71
C LEU A 218 -25.72 14.68 -9.03
N PRO A 219 -24.98 14.34 -10.10
CA PRO A 219 -24.61 12.96 -10.36
C PRO A 219 -23.90 12.31 -9.16
N TRP A 220 -24.20 11.05 -8.84
CA TRP A 220 -23.50 10.33 -7.77
C TRP A 220 -21.99 10.30 -7.97
N ARG A 221 -21.55 10.26 -9.23
CA ARG A 221 -20.15 10.29 -9.67
C ARG A 221 -19.41 11.59 -9.31
N GLU A 222 -20.14 12.66 -8.97
CA GLU A 222 -19.58 13.96 -8.56
C GLU A 222 -19.53 14.14 -7.03
N ASN A 223 -19.97 13.15 -6.25
CA ASN A 223 -19.81 13.22 -4.79
C ASN A 223 -18.32 13.23 -4.39
N HIS A 224 -18.00 13.88 -3.27
CA HIS A 224 -16.64 14.03 -2.74
C HIS A 224 -15.90 12.71 -2.41
N SER A 225 -16.61 11.58 -2.39
CA SER A 225 -16.07 10.24 -2.15
C SER A 225 -16.35 9.31 -3.34
N ALA A 226 -16.69 9.88 -4.50
CA ALA A 226 -16.98 9.10 -5.69
C ALA A 226 -15.67 8.68 -6.35
N ASP A 227 -15.63 7.42 -6.72
CA ASP A 227 -14.51 6.81 -7.43
C ASP A 227 -15.06 6.05 -8.65
N ASP A 228 -14.25 5.95 -9.68
CA ASP A 228 -14.46 4.97 -10.75
C ASP A 228 -13.63 3.72 -10.48
N VAL A 229 -14.14 2.58 -10.89
CA VAL A 229 -13.44 1.29 -10.80
C VAL A 229 -13.02 0.86 -12.20
N PHE A 230 -11.76 0.42 -12.32
CA PHE A 230 -11.17 -0.09 -13.54
C PHE A 230 -10.63 -1.49 -13.29
N VAL A 231 -10.90 -2.42 -14.21
CA VAL A 231 -10.58 -3.84 -14.04
C VAL A 231 -9.91 -4.39 -15.28
N HIS A 232 -8.82 -5.12 -15.11
CA HIS A 232 -8.26 -5.99 -16.15
C HIS A 232 -8.51 -7.45 -15.78
N ARG A 233 -8.86 -8.26 -16.78
CA ARG A 233 -9.04 -9.70 -16.65
C ARG A 233 -7.96 -10.43 -17.45
N ASP A 234 -7.42 -11.50 -16.88
CA ASP A 234 -6.50 -12.38 -17.59
C ASP A 234 -7.20 -13.24 -18.65
N ALA A 235 -6.42 -14.09 -19.33
CA ALA A 235 -6.96 -14.97 -20.37
C ALA A 235 -7.94 -16.04 -19.85
N ALA A 236 -7.91 -16.34 -18.55
CA ALA A 236 -8.87 -17.22 -17.89
C ALA A 236 -10.15 -16.47 -17.44
N GLY A 237 -10.17 -15.14 -17.58
CA GLY A 237 -11.30 -14.28 -17.22
C GLY A 237 -11.26 -13.77 -15.78
N HIS A 238 -10.18 -14.05 -15.03
CA HIS A 238 -10.03 -13.66 -13.64
C HIS A 238 -9.43 -12.26 -13.51
N VAL A 239 -9.85 -11.51 -12.50
CA VAL A 239 -9.29 -10.17 -12.27
C VAL A 239 -7.85 -10.29 -11.78
N ASN A 240 -6.92 -9.68 -12.53
CA ASN A 240 -5.51 -9.60 -12.16
C ASN A 240 -5.01 -8.15 -11.98
N ALA A 241 -5.89 -7.17 -12.20
CA ALA A 241 -5.70 -5.79 -11.76
C ALA A 241 -7.06 -5.20 -11.40
N TYR A 242 -7.20 -4.78 -10.15
CA TYR A 242 -8.37 -4.08 -9.64
C TYR A 242 -7.95 -2.67 -9.21
N ILE A 243 -8.49 -1.65 -9.86
CA ILE A 243 -8.04 -0.26 -9.71
C ILE A 243 -9.23 0.62 -9.37
N ARG A 244 -9.13 1.42 -8.30
CA ARG A 244 -10.13 2.41 -7.91
C ARG A 244 -9.52 3.79 -7.93
N CYS A 245 -10.11 4.70 -8.70
CA CYS A 245 -9.58 6.05 -8.89
C CYS A 245 -10.58 7.10 -8.47
N SER A 246 -10.12 8.06 -7.68
CA SER A 246 -10.96 9.17 -7.23
C SER A 246 -11.41 10.06 -8.39
N ASN A 247 -12.66 10.51 -8.32
CA ASN A 247 -13.23 11.50 -9.24
C ASN A 247 -13.11 12.93 -8.70
N ASN A 248 -12.51 13.11 -7.53
CA ASN A 248 -12.36 14.43 -6.92
C ASN A 248 -11.52 15.38 -7.78
N ALA A 249 -11.97 16.62 -7.88
CA ALA A 249 -11.27 17.70 -8.58
C ALA A 249 -10.12 18.27 -7.70
N VAL A 250 -9.15 17.42 -7.38
CA VAL A 250 -7.90 17.80 -6.69
C VAL A 250 -6.72 17.66 -7.67
N PRO A 251 -5.56 18.28 -7.41
CA PRO A 251 -4.41 18.16 -8.31
C PRO A 251 -3.97 16.70 -8.53
N HIS A 252 -3.87 15.93 -7.45
CA HIS A 252 -3.44 14.52 -7.43
C HIS A 252 -4.60 13.60 -7.03
N PRO A 253 -5.61 13.37 -7.90
CA PRO A 253 -6.68 12.45 -7.58
C PRO A 253 -6.10 11.03 -7.55
N PRO A 254 -6.13 10.32 -6.41
CA PRO A 254 -5.42 9.07 -6.27
C PRO A 254 -6.14 7.91 -6.96
N CYS A 255 -5.36 6.94 -7.42
CA CYS A 255 -5.78 5.59 -7.75
C CYS A 255 -5.14 4.60 -6.77
N SER A 256 -5.97 3.73 -6.20
CA SER A 256 -5.53 2.52 -5.50
C SER A 256 -5.63 1.33 -6.44
N HIS A 257 -4.52 0.62 -6.66
CA HIS A 257 -4.41 -0.50 -7.60
C HIS A 257 -3.92 -1.73 -6.88
N TYR A 258 -4.68 -2.81 -6.95
CA TYR A 258 -4.41 -4.07 -6.27
C TYR A 258 -4.18 -5.19 -7.28
N PHE A 259 -3.16 -6.01 -7.01
CA PHE A 259 -2.86 -7.22 -7.78
C PHE A 259 -2.08 -8.22 -6.91
N SER A 260 -2.10 -9.49 -7.31
CA SER A 260 -1.24 -10.51 -6.72
C SER A 260 0.07 -10.59 -7.52
N VAL A 261 1.20 -10.63 -6.83
CA VAL A 261 2.54 -10.68 -7.44
C VAL A 261 2.68 -11.94 -8.29
N SER A 262 3.39 -11.81 -9.42
CA SER A 262 3.52 -12.88 -10.40
C SER A 262 4.29 -14.10 -9.87
N GLY A 263 4.00 -15.27 -10.45
CA GLY A 263 4.59 -16.55 -10.06
C GLY A 263 3.92 -17.17 -8.83
N ASP A 264 4.65 -18.04 -8.13
CA ASP A 264 4.14 -18.77 -6.96
C ASP A 264 4.31 -17.97 -5.64
N MET A 265 4.71 -16.70 -5.73
CA MET A 265 4.94 -15.84 -4.58
C MET A 265 3.60 -15.43 -3.96
N LYS A 266 3.39 -15.80 -2.69
CA LYS A 266 2.17 -15.51 -1.93
C LYS A 266 2.17 -14.08 -1.38
N VAL A 267 2.14 -13.12 -2.29
CA VAL A 267 2.17 -11.68 -2.00
C VAL A 267 1.07 -10.98 -2.78
N ASP A 268 0.34 -10.11 -2.08
CA ASP A 268 -0.54 -9.12 -2.68
C ASP A 268 0.11 -7.74 -2.57
N ALA A 269 0.06 -6.99 -3.67
CA ALA A 269 0.59 -5.64 -3.76
C ALA A 269 -0.56 -4.62 -3.91
N SER A 270 -0.40 -3.49 -3.24
CA SER A 270 -1.26 -2.31 -3.38
C SER A 270 -0.41 -1.14 -3.84
N LEU A 271 -0.83 -0.48 -4.92
CA LEU A 271 -0.16 0.69 -5.47
C LEU A 271 -1.02 1.93 -5.24
N LEU A 272 -0.37 3.06 -4.95
CA LEU A 272 -1.00 4.37 -4.89
C LEU A 272 -0.28 5.30 -5.86
N TYR A 273 -1.05 5.87 -6.80
CA TYR A 273 -0.52 6.78 -7.81
C TYR A 273 -1.59 7.76 -8.31
N ASP A 274 -1.16 8.81 -9.00
CA ASP A 274 -2.04 9.80 -9.60
C ASP A 274 -2.89 9.22 -10.73
N ARG A 275 -4.19 9.53 -10.75
CA ARG A 275 -5.10 9.07 -11.81
C ARG A 275 -4.66 9.42 -13.22
N GLN A 276 -3.92 10.50 -13.40
CA GLN A 276 -3.33 10.89 -14.67
C GLN A 276 -2.34 9.84 -15.21
N LEU A 277 -1.80 8.96 -14.35
CA LEU A 277 -0.93 7.83 -14.73
C LEU A 277 -1.69 6.54 -15.05
N LEU A 278 -3.03 6.51 -14.92
CA LEU A 278 -3.82 5.33 -15.26
C LEU A 278 -3.54 4.75 -16.66
N PRO A 279 -3.26 5.54 -17.72
CA PRO A 279 -2.90 4.98 -19.03
C PRO A 279 -1.64 4.09 -19.01
N ASP A 280 -0.77 4.25 -18.02
CA ASP A 280 0.47 3.49 -17.84
C ASP A 280 0.35 2.37 -16.79
N TRP A 281 -0.86 2.03 -16.33
CA TRP A 281 -1.09 1.05 -15.24
C TRP A 281 -0.34 -0.28 -15.42
N GLN A 282 -0.24 -0.80 -16.64
CA GLN A 282 0.48 -2.05 -16.93
C GLN A 282 1.97 -1.93 -16.65
N LYS A 283 2.58 -0.80 -17.02
CA LYS A 283 4.00 -0.53 -16.78
C LYS A 283 4.26 -0.32 -15.29
N ILE A 284 3.35 0.36 -14.61
CA ILE A 284 3.40 0.59 -13.16
C ILE A 284 3.35 -0.76 -12.41
N GLN A 285 2.39 -1.62 -12.74
CA GLN A 285 2.29 -2.97 -12.17
C GLN A 285 3.55 -3.80 -12.47
N GLN A 286 4.03 -3.80 -13.72
CA GLN A 286 5.23 -4.54 -14.10
C GLN A 286 6.48 -4.06 -13.35
N ALA A 287 6.64 -2.75 -13.18
CA ALA A 287 7.77 -2.18 -12.44
C ALA A 287 7.72 -2.56 -10.95
N ALA A 288 6.54 -2.52 -10.33
CA ALA A 288 6.33 -2.96 -8.96
C ALA A 288 6.62 -4.47 -8.78
N ASP A 289 6.06 -5.30 -9.66
CA ASP A 289 6.27 -6.75 -9.67
C ASP A 289 7.76 -7.09 -9.80
N SER A 290 8.46 -6.44 -10.75
CA SER A 290 9.89 -6.62 -10.97
C SER A 290 10.72 -6.18 -9.76
N ALA A 291 10.37 -5.07 -9.12
CA ALA A 291 11.05 -4.59 -7.93
C ALA A 291 10.92 -5.59 -6.75
N ILE A 292 9.72 -6.16 -6.55
CA ILE A 292 9.46 -7.15 -5.51
C ILE A 292 10.31 -8.41 -5.72
N HIS A 293 10.34 -8.93 -6.95
CA HIS A 293 11.20 -10.08 -7.31
C HIS A 293 12.69 -9.75 -7.18
N GLY A 294 13.08 -8.49 -7.39
CA GLY A 294 14.45 -8.00 -7.21
C GLY A 294 14.99 -8.11 -5.79
N PHE A 295 14.12 -8.25 -4.77
CA PHE A 295 14.53 -8.46 -3.38
C PHE A 295 14.86 -9.92 -3.06
N VAL A 296 14.48 -10.87 -3.90
CA VAL A 296 14.71 -12.29 -3.67
C VAL A 296 16.19 -12.61 -3.71
N VAL A 297 16.67 -13.37 -2.72
CA VAL A 297 18.04 -13.86 -2.69
C VAL A 297 18.23 -14.84 -3.84
N THR A 298 18.95 -14.42 -4.86
CA THR A 298 19.44 -15.34 -5.89
C THR A 298 20.57 -16.16 -5.28
N THR A 299 20.31 -17.43 -5.00
CA THR A 299 21.40 -18.36 -4.73
C THR A 299 22.18 -18.50 -6.05
N ALA A 300 23.39 -17.94 -6.09
CA ALA A 300 24.33 -18.30 -7.13
C ALA A 300 24.45 -19.83 -7.08
N SER A 301 23.97 -20.49 -8.14
CA SER A 301 24.16 -21.93 -8.30
C SER A 301 25.66 -22.20 -8.19
N ARG A 302 26.06 -22.94 -7.15
CA ARG A 302 27.42 -23.42 -7.01
C ARG A 302 27.73 -24.45 -8.08
#